data_AF-A0A7H8K6M9-F1
#
_entry.id   AF-A0A7H8K6M9-F1
#
_cell.length_a   1.000
_cell.length_b   1.000
_cell.length_c   1.000
_cell.angle_alpha   90.00
_cell.angle_beta   90.00
_cell.angle_gamma   90.00
#
_symmetry.space_group_name_H-M   'P 1'
#
loop_
_entity.id
_entity.type
_entity.pdbx_description
1 polymer ?
#
loop_
_entity_poly.entity_id
_entity_poly.type
_entity_poly.pdbx_seq_one_letter_code
_entity_poly.pdbx_strand_id
1 'polypeptide(L)' 'MSHAPPRRRDRHLVDRLLDGDPVALRRAGRIAAPLRAARAPARRDELAGEQAAVAAFRAAARRPTTPTLRATRRS' A
#
# COMPACT_ATOMS: atom_id res chain seq x y z
N MET A 1 -14.64 10.09 -24.72
CA MET A 1 -13.79 10.02 -23.51
C MET A 1 -13.47 8.56 -23.25
N SER A 2 -12.21 8.14 -23.42
CA SER A 2 -11.81 6.74 -23.19
C SER A 2 -11.49 6.55 -21.71
N HIS A 3 -12.39 5.93 -20.95
CA HIS A 3 -12.06 5.39 -19.64
C HIS A 3 -11.16 4.18 -19.85
N ALA A 4 -9.84 4.39 -19.76
CA ALA A 4 -8.91 3.29 -19.66
C ALA A 4 -9.36 2.41 -18.46
N PRO A 5 -9.61 1.10 -18.67
CA PRO A 5 -10.02 0.24 -17.58
C PRO A 5 -8.97 0.28 -16.47
N PRO A 6 -9.38 0.18 -15.19
CA PRO A 6 -8.43 0.13 -14.09
C PRO A 6 -7.45 -1.00 -14.37
N ARG A 7 -6.16 -0.67 -14.50
CA ARG A 7 -5.11 -1.67 -14.69
C ARG A 7 -5.15 -2.59 -13.47
N ARG A 8 -5.80 -3.75 -13.63
CA ARG A 8 -5.81 -4.82 -12.64
C ARG A 8 -4.36 -5.26 -12.53
N ARG A 9 -3.62 -4.66 -11.59
CA ARG A 9 -2.24 -5.05 -11.29
C ARG A 9 -2.30 -6.53 -11.00
N ASP A 10 -1.57 -7.32 -11.78
CA ASP A 10 -1.49 -8.75 -11.58
C ASP A 10 -0.96 -8.99 -10.17
N ARG A 11 -1.83 -9.46 -9.26
CA ARG A 11 -1.49 -9.69 -7.86
C ARG A 11 -0.29 -10.64 -7.75
N HIS A 12 -0.22 -11.64 -8.62
CA HIS A 12 0.87 -12.59 -8.66
C HIS A 12 2.19 -11.96 -9.14
N LEU A 13 2.14 -10.92 -9.96
CA LEU A 13 3.32 -10.12 -10.29
C LEU A 13 3.78 -9.27 -9.10
N VAL A 14 2.84 -8.65 -8.38
CA VAL A 14 3.15 -7.84 -7.20
C VAL A 14 3.77 -8.70 -6.10
N ASP A 15 3.18 -9.85 -5.80
CA ASP A 15 3.69 -10.76 -4.78
C ASP A 15 5.12 -11.21 -5.13
N ARG A 16 5.38 -11.61 -6.38
CA ARG A 16 6.74 -11.95 -6.84
C ARG A 16 7.73 -10.80 -6.71
N LEU A 17 7.31 -9.56 -6.96
CA LEU A 17 8.18 -8.39 -6.81
C LEU A 17 8.52 -8.12 -5.34
N LEU A 18 7.55 -8.29 -4.43
CA LEU A 18 7.74 -8.13 -2.99
C LEU A 18 8.59 -9.26 -2.39
N ASP A 19 8.42 -10.49 -2.90
CA ASP A 19 9.25 -11.64 -2.54
C ASP A 19 10.66 -11.58 -3.14
N GLY A 20 10.92 -10.59 -4.00
CA GLY A 20 12.24 -10.35 -4.58
C GLY A 20 12.63 -11.33 -5.68
N ASP A 21 11.66 -11.89 -6.42
CA ASP A 21 11.92 -12.74 -7.59
C ASP A 21 12.87 -12.00 -8.57
N PRO A 22 14.07 -12.56 -8.85
CA PRO A 22 15.04 -11.91 -9.72
C PRO A 22 14.50 -11.66 -11.14
N VAL A 23 13.60 -12.52 -11.64
CA VAL A 23 13.00 -12.36 -12.99
C VAL A 23 12.00 -11.21 -12.99
N ALA A 24 11.11 -11.16 -12.01
CA ALA A 24 10.18 -10.04 -11.84
C ALA A 24 10.92 -8.71 -11.63
N LEU A 25 11.94 -8.69 -10.77
CA LEU A 25 12.75 -7.49 -10.52
C LEU A 25 13.50 -7.02 -11.78
N ARG A 26 14.04 -7.94 -12.59
CA ARG A 26 14.67 -7.57 -13.87
C ARG A 26 13.69 -6.88 -14.82
N ARG A 27 12.43 -7.32 -14.84
CA ARG A 27 11.35 -6.70 -15.62
C ARG A 27 10.89 -5.36 -15.03
N ALA A 28 11.02 -5.18 -13.73
CA ALA A 28 10.68 -3.93 -13.05
C ALA A 28 11.65 -2.77 -13.37
N GLY A 29 12.84 -3.07 -13.91
CA GLY A 29 13.77 -2.06 -14.40
C GLY A 29 14.17 -1.05 -13.32
N ARG A 30 13.89 0.24 -13.55
CA ARG A 30 14.33 1.34 -12.66
C ARG A 30 13.80 1.25 -11.23
N ILE A 31 12.64 0.61 -11.02
CA ILE A 31 12.06 0.48 -9.67
C ILE A 31 12.57 -0.75 -8.91
N ALA A 32 13.37 -1.60 -9.54
CA ALA A 32 13.89 -2.82 -8.92
C ALA A 32 14.77 -2.53 -7.69
N ALA A 33 15.59 -1.48 -7.74
CA ALA A 33 16.44 -1.09 -6.62
C ALA A 33 15.63 -0.60 -5.40
N PRO A 34 14.66 0.32 -5.56
CA PRO A 34 13.70 0.66 -4.49
C PRO A 34 12.96 -0.55 -3.92
N LEU A 35 12.50 -1.48 -4.77
CA LEU A 35 11.79 -2.69 -4.31
C LEU A 35 12.68 -3.61 -3.48
N ARG A 36 13.95 -3.77 -3.88
CA ARG A 36 14.93 -4.52 -3.08
C ARG A 36 15.22 -3.86 -1.75
N ALA A 37 15.33 -2.53 -1.72
CA ALA A 37 15.53 -1.78 -0.49
C ALA A 37 14.33 -1.93 0.46
N ALA A 38 13.10 -1.88 -0.06
CA ALA A 38 11.88 -2.11 0.71
C ALA A 38 11.77 -3.54 1.28
N ARG A 39 12.42 -4.53 0.65
CA ARG A 39 12.50 -5.91 1.14
C ARG A 39 13.58 -6.10 2.21
N ALA A 40 14.51 -5.17 2.36
CA ALA A 40 15.57 -5.30 3.36
C ALA A 40 14.94 -5.44 4.76
N PRO A 41 15.49 -6.29 5.64
CA PRO A 41 15.04 -6.36 7.01
C PRO A 41 15.11 -4.96 7.62
N ALA A 42 13.99 -4.49 8.16
CA ALA A 42 13.96 -3.22 8.88
C ALA A 42 14.88 -3.31 10.10
N ARG A 43 15.65 -2.25 10.34
CA ARG A 43 16.51 -2.18 11.52
C ARG A 43 15.63 -2.05 12.77
N ARG A 44 16.09 -2.55 13.92
CA ARG A 44 15.35 -2.44 15.19
C ARG A 44 14.94 -1.01 15.51
N ASP A 45 15.81 -0.04 15.21
CA ASP A 45 15.55 1.37 15.47
C ASP A 45 14.51 1.97 14.50
N GLU A 46 14.40 1.44 13.28
CA GLU A 46 13.37 1.82 12.31
C GLU A 46 11.98 1.30 12.70
N LEU A 47 11.95 0.20 13.47
CA LEU A 47 10.73 -0.39 14.02
C LEU A 47 10.39 0.18 15.41
N ALA A 48 11.19 1.09 15.95
CA ALA A 48 10.90 1.74 17.22
C ALA A 48 9.58 2.52 17.10
N GLY A 49 8.55 2.04 17.81
CA GLY A 49 7.21 2.63 17.76
C GLY A 49 6.26 2.02 16.73
N GLU A 50 6.65 0.97 15.99
CA GLU A 50 5.75 0.27 15.05
C GLU A 50 4.47 -0.20 15.74
N GLN A 51 4.59 -0.82 16.93
CA GLN A 51 3.44 -1.29 17.71
C GLN A 51 2.52 -0.13 18.11
N ALA A 52 3.07 1.05 18.43
CA ALA A 52 2.30 2.23 18.75
C ALA A 52 1.57 2.78 17.50
N ALA A 53 2.24 2.81 16.35
CA ALA A 53 1.65 3.21 15.07
C ALA A 53 0.51 2.27 14.63
N VAL A 54 0.71 0.96 14.75
CA VAL A 54 -0.32 -0.06 14.46
C VAL A 54 -1.51 0.09 15.40
N ALA A 55 -1.25 0.32 16.70
CA ALA A 55 -2.31 0.55 17.68
C ALA A 55 -3.11 1.82 17.35
N ALA A 56 -2.44 2.92 17.01
CA ALA A 56 -3.07 4.18 16.62
C ALA A 56 -3.91 4.02 15.35
N PHE A 57 -3.40 3.34 14.32
CA PHE A 57 -4.13 3.07 13.09
C PHE A 57 -5.39 2.24 13.36
N ARG A 58 -5.28 1.16 14.15
CA ARG A 58 -6.43 0.31 14.52
C ARG A 58 -7.45 1.05 15.38
N ALA A 59 -7.01 2.00 16.21
CA ALA A 59 -7.90 2.85 16.99
C ALA A 59 -8.64 3.86 16.08
N ALA A 60 -7.94 4.44 15.10
CA ALA A 60 -8.52 5.35 14.12
C ALA A 60 -9.52 4.64 13.19
N ALA A 61 -9.20 3.44 12.71
CA ALA A 61 -10.07 2.64 11.86
C ALA A 61 -11.34 2.13 12.58
N ARG A 62 -11.31 2.05 13.91
CA ARG A 62 -12.47 1.72 14.75
C ARG A 62 -13.40 2.90 14.99
N ARG A 63 -13.02 4.13 14.61
CA ARG A 63 -13.99 5.24 14.59
C ARG A 63 -14.93 4.99 13.43
N PRO A 64 -16.25 4.84 13.66
CA PRO A 64 -17.19 4.83 12.56
C PRO A 64 -17.02 6.15 11.83
N THR A 65 -16.59 6.09 10.58
CA THR A 65 -16.83 7.17 9.62
C THR A 65 -18.32 7.26 9.48
N THR A 66 -18.96 8.10 10.29
CA THR A 66 -20.32 8.55 10.03
C THR A 66 -20.28 9.11 8.61
N PRO A 67 -20.95 8.50 7.62
CA PRO A 67 -21.06 9.13 6.33
C PRO A 67 -21.90 10.38 6.58
N THR A 68 -21.26 11.53 6.73
CA THR A 68 -21.90 12.82 6.48
C THR A 68 -22.18 12.87 4.99
N LEU A 69 -23.19 12.11 4.55
CA LEU A 69 -24.01 12.48 3.42
C LEU A 69 -24.60 13.81 3.80
N ARG A 70 -23.88 14.86 3.42
CA ARG A 70 -24.36 16.23 3.42
C ARG A 70 -25.59 16.23 2.53
N ALA A 71 -26.76 16.08 3.17
CA ALA A 71 -28.04 16.35 2.57
C ALA A 71 -28.05 17.84 2.19
N THR A 72 -27.47 18.15 1.03
CA THR A 72 -27.74 19.40 0.33
C THR A 72 -29.17 19.33 -0.21
N ARG A 73 -30.09 19.68 0.70
CA ARG A 73 -31.32 20.43 0.48
C ARG A 73 -31.43 21.09 -0.91
N ARG A 74 -32.43 20.68 -1.69
CA ARG A 74 -33.25 21.49 -2.62
C ARG A 74 -34.62 20.79 -2.63
N SER A 75 -35.59 21.29 -1.86
CA SER A 75 -36.55 22.34 -2.21
C SER A 75 -37.40 21.97 -3.42
#